data_AF-A0A934TEW8-F1
#
_entry.id   AF-A0A934TEW8-F1
#
_cell.length_a   1.000
_cell.length_b   1.000
_cell.length_c   1.000
_cell.angle_alpha   90.00
_cell.angle_beta   90.00
_cell.angle_gamma   90.00
#
_symmetry.space_group_name_H-M   'P 1'
#
loop_
_entity.id
_entity.type
_entity.pdbx_description
1 polymer ?
#
loop_
_entity_poly.entity_id
_entity_poly.type
_entity_poly.pdbx_seq_one_letter_code
_entity_poly.pdbx_strand_id
1 'polypeptide(L)'
;MNEIDLKQDVEKLLTEIDKTHRYSMSKIYNLSNQVFEKIETPQSCASCLIRQVRELRNWLQSQTEEAKEPLKAKSKPRRKYKNRKTEQ
;
A
#
# COMPACT_ATOMS: atom_id res chain seq x y z
N MET A 1 5.49 14.42 14.86
CA MET A 1 4.56 13.30 14.98
C MET A 1 5.31 12.15 15.61
N ASN A 2 4.73 11.53 16.63
CA ASN A 2 5.34 10.39 17.31
C ASN A 2 4.98 9.10 16.55
N GLU A 3 5.83 8.07 16.62
CA GLU A 3 5.60 6.78 15.94
C GLU A 3 4.24 6.13 16.29
N ILE A 4 3.78 6.34 17.52
CA ILE A 4 2.48 5.88 18.02
C ILE A 4 1.32 6.55 17.28
N ASP A 5 1.44 7.85 17.00
CA ASP A 5 0.45 8.67 16.29
C ASP A 5 0.34 8.18 14.83
N LEU A 6 1.49 7.92 14.21
CA LEU A 6 1.57 7.43 12.83
C LEU A 6 0.91 6.05 12.67
N LYS A 7 1.16 5.13 13.62
CA LYS A 7 0.53 3.80 13.60
C LYS A 7 -1.00 3.89 13.67
N GLN A 8 -1.52 4.72 14.57
CA GLN A 8 -2.97 4.93 14.73
C GLN A 8 -3.59 5.54 13.47
N ASP A 9 -2.93 6.52 12.85
CA ASP A 9 -3.41 7.13 11.62
C ASP A 9 -3.48 6.14 10.46
N VAL A 10 -2.48 5.27 10.31
CA VAL A 10 -2.48 4.21 9.29
C VAL A 10 -3.61 3.22 9.55
N GLU A 11 -3.82 2.79 10.80
CA GLU A 11 -4.91 1.85 11.16
C GLU A 11 -6.29 2.45 10.87
N LYS A 12 -6.47 3.73 11.21
CA LYS A 12 -7.71 4.48 10.94
C LYS A 12 -7.96 4.61 9.44
N LEU A 13 -6.94 4.95 8.65
CA LEU A 13 -7.04 5.03 7.20
C LEU A 13 -7.49 3.68 6.61
N LEU A 14 -6.86 2.59 7.02
CA LEU A 14 -7.17 1.25 6.50
C LEU A 14 -8.59 0.82 6.87
N THR A 15 -9.02 1.09 8.10
CA THR A 15 -10.38 0.81 8.57
C THR A 15 -11.43 1.61 7.78
N GLU A 16 -11.16 2.89 7.49
CA GLU A 16 -12.02 3.74 6.65
C GLU A 16 -12.13 3.15 5.23
N ILE A 17 -11.02 2.72 4.65
CA ILE A 17 -10.97 2.12 3.31
C ILE A 17 -11.68 0.76 3.28
N ASP A 18 -11.50 -0.11 4.27
CA ASP A 18 -12.19 -1.41 4.32
C ASP A 18 -13.72 -1.24 4.42
N LYS A 19 -14.18 -0.23 5.17
CA LYS A 19 -15.62 0.05 5.31
C LYS A 19 -16.22 0.68 4.06
N THR A 20 -15.51 1.62 3.43
CA THR A 20 -16.09 2.49 2.39
C THR A 20 -15.63 2.17 0.97
N HIS A 21 -14.54 1.41 0.83
CA HIS A 21 -13.79 1.24 -0.41
C HIS A 21 -13.37 2.56 -1.09
N ARG A 22 -13.32 3.69 -0.35
CA ARG A 22 -12.92 5.00 -0.88
C ARG A 22 -11.44 5.24 -0.62
N TYR A 23 -10.69 5.39 -1.71
CA TYR A 23 -9.26 5.63 -1.66
C TYR A 23 -8.98 7.12 -1.81
N SER A 24 -8.59 7.79 -0.73
CA SER A 24 -8.16 9.20 -0.78
C SER A 24 -6.69 9.28 -1.18
N MET A 25 -6.42 9.81 -2.37
CA MET A 25 -5.06 9.93 -2.91
C MET A 25 -4.10 10.64 -1.95
N SER A 26 -4.49 11.83 -1.46
CA SER A 26 -3.64 12.62 -0.57
C SER A 26 -3.39 11.92 0.78
N LYS A 27 -4.43 11.33 1.40
CA LYS A 27 -4.26 10.62 2.68
C LYS A 27 -3.31 9.43 2.54
N ILE A 28 -3.48 8.63 1.49
CA ILE A 28 -2.69 7.42 1.25
C ILE A 28 -1.22 7.76 1.02
N TYR A 29 -0.93 8.73 0.13
CA TYR A 29 0.45 9.10 -0.18
C TYR A 29 1.13 9.85 0.97
N ASN A 30 0.42 10.71 1.71
CA ASN A 30 1.01 11.39 2.87
C ASN A 30 1.47 10.39 3.93
N LEU A 31 0.59 9.46 4.33
CA LEU A 31 0.93 8.45 5.34
C LEU A 31 2.00 7.48 4.84
N SER A 32 1.92 7.07 3.58
CA SER A 32 2.94 6.21 2.99
C SER A 32 4.32 6.86 2.94
N ASN A 33 4.40 8.12 2.51
CA ASN A 33 5.65 8.86 2.45
C ASN A 33 6.26 9.04 3.83
N GLN A 34 5.44 9.25 4.86
CA GLN A 34 5.89 9.32 6.25
C GLN A 34 6.36 7.96 6.78
N VAL A 35 5.61 6.89 6.54
CA VAL A 35 5.94 5.53 7.01
C VAL A 35 7.20 4.97 6.38
N PHE A 36 7.40 5.20 5.08
CA PHE A 36 8.54 4.64 4.34
C PHE A 36 9.68 5.65 4.13
N GLU A 37 9.59 6.85 4.72
CA GLU A 37 10.56 7.94 4.56
C GLU A 37 10.85 8.26 3.08
N LYS A 38 9.78 8.28 2.27
CA LYS A 38 9.85 8.54 0.83
C LYS A 38 9.21 9.86 0.48
N ILE A 39 9.53 10.35 -0.73
CA ILE A 39 8.92 11.52 -1.33
C ILE A 39 8.30 11.11 -2.67
N GLU A 40 7.38 10.13 -2.64
CA GLU A 40 6.69 9.69 -3.86
C GLU A 40 5.61 10.72 -4.24
N THR A 41 5.59 11.09 -5.52
CA THR A 41 4.56 11.98 -6.08
C THR A 41 3.22 11.26 -6.17
N PRO A 42 2.13 11.82 -5.60
CA PRO A 42 0.82 11.17 -5.61
C PRO A 42 0.35 10.83 -7.02
N GLN A 43 -0.12 9.59 -7.20
CA GLN A 43 -0.71 9.13 -8.46
C GLN A 43 -2.20 8.84 -8.28
N SER A 44 -3.01 9.23 -9.26
CA SER A 44 -4.48 9.06 -9.23
C SER A 44 -4.94 7.67 -9.68
N CYS A 45 -4.03 6.82 -10.14
CA CYS A 45 -4.36 5.46 -10.57
C CYS A 45 -4.90 4.62 -9.41
N ALA A 46 -6.10 4.06 -9.57
CA ALA A 46 -6.70 3.18 -8.57
C ALA A 46 -5.80 1.99 -8.19
N SER A 47 -5.12 1.39 -9.18
CA SER A 47 -4.14 0.31 -8.95
C SER A 47 -2.95 0.75 -8.09
N CYS A 48 -2.50 2.00 -8.24
CA CYS A 48 -1.40 2.56 -7.45
C CYS A 48 -1.84 2.81 -6.01
N LEU A 49 -3.04 3.38 -5.82
CA LEU A 49 -3.62 3.57 -4.49
C LEU A 49 -3.80 2.24 -3.75
N ILE A 50 -4.33 1.21 -4.43
CA ILE A 50 -4.48 -0.13 -3.86
C ILE A 50 -3.12 -0.74 -3.50
N ARG A 51 -2.10 -0.53 -4.34
CA ARG A 51 -0.75 -1.00 -4.04
C ARG A 51 -0.20 -0.34 -2.78
N GLN A 52 -0.34 0.98 -2.65
CA GLN A 52 0.15 1.70 -1.50
C GLN A 52 -0.55 1.29 -0.21
N VAL A 53 -1.87 1.09 -0.27
CA VAL A 53 -2.67 0.55 0.84
C VAL A 53 -2.19 -0.84 1.27
N ARG A 54 -1.79 -1.70 0.33
CA ARG A 54 -1.22 -3.02 0.68
C ARG A 54 0.14 -2.90 1.37
N GLU A 55 0.99 -1.98 0.94
CA GLU A 55 2.27 -1.74 1.60
C GLU A 55 2.06 -1.24 3.05
N LEU A 56 1.11 -0.31 3.26
CA LEU A 56 0.73 0.15 4.60
C LEU A 56 0.17 -0.98 5.49
N ARG A 57 -0.63 -1.89 4.94
CA ARG A 57 -1.11 -3.09 5.67
C ARG A 57 0.04 -3.99 6.10
N ASN A 58 0.96 -4.26 5.17
CA ASN A 58 2.13 -5.09 5.48
C ASN A 58 2.99 -4.44 6.57
N TRP A 59 3.18 -3.12 6.50
CA TRP A 59 3.90 -2.39 7.54
C TRP A 59 3.24 -2.54 8.90
N LEU A 60 1.92 -2.34 9.03
CA LEU A 60 1.21 -2.57 10.29
C LEU A 60 1.33 -4.01 10.80
N GLN A 61 1.28 -4.98 9.90
CA GLN A 61 1.48 -6.38 10.24
C GLN A 61 2.89 -6.61 10.79
N SER A 62 3.95 -6.08 10.15
CA SER A 62 5.32 -6.17 10.66
C SER A 62 5.48 -5.56 12.05
N GLN A 63 4.82 -4.43 12.34
CA GLN A 63 4.82 -3.84 13.69
C GLN A 63 4.10 -4.70 14.75
N THR A 64 3.31 -5.68 14.32
CA THR A 64 2.62 -6.65 15.17
C THR A 64 3.41 -7.97 15.22
N GLU A 65 4.06 -8.33 14.11
CA GLU A 65 4.90 -9.53 13.90
C GLU A 65 6.35 -9.36 14.36
N GLU A 66 6.78 -8.20 14.85
CA GLU A 66 8.03 -8.10 15.64
C GLU A 66 7.95 -8.95 16.94
N ALA A 67 6.78 -9.54 17.23
CA ALA A 67 6.61 -10.65 18.17
C ALA A 67 6.90 -12.06 17.59
N LYS A 68 6.83 -12.31 16.27
CA LYS A 68 7.08 -13.60 15.59
C LYS A 68 7.38 -13.47 14.07
N GLU A 69 8.66 -13.40 13.68
CA GLU A 69 9.33 -13.87 12.43
C GLU A 69 8.65 -13.82 11.03
N PRO A 70 9.42 -13.63 9.93
CA PRO A 70 9.01 -12.86 8.76
C PRO A 70 8.21 -13.64 7.71
N LEU A 71 7.00 -13.17 7.39
CA LEU A 71 6.23 -13.68 6.25
C LEU A 71 6.66 -13.05 4.91
N LYS A 72 7.29 -13.90 4.10
CA LYS A 72 7.79 -13.71 2.74
C LYS A 72 6.86 -12.90 1.82
N ALA A 73 7.47 -11.90 1.17
CA ALA A 73 6.96 -11.22 -0.01
C ALA A 73 6.60 -12.23 -1.12
N LYS A 74 5.30 -12.47 -1.33
CA LYS A 74 4.80 -13.15 -2.53
C LYS A 74 4.87 -12.18 -3.71
N SER A 75 6.00 -12.16 -4.39
CA SER A 75 6.14 -11.63 -5.74
C SER A 75 5.16 -12.38 -6.67
N LYS A 76 4.05 -11.74 -7.04
CA LYS A 76 3.15 -12.30 -8.05
C LYS A 76 3.91 -12.38 -9.38
N PRO A 77 3.87 -13.50 -10.12
CA PRO A 77 4.51 -13.58 -11.42
C PRO A 77 3.83 -12.59 -12.37
N ARG A 78 4.61 -11.70 -12.99
CA ARG A 78 4.17 -10.86 -14.10
C ARG A 78 3.55 -11.75 -15.17
N ARG A 79 2.25 -11.62 -15.43
CA ARG A 79 1.62 -12.21 -16.63
C ARG A 79 2.29 -11.59 -17.85
N LYS A 80 3.04 -12.38 -18.63
CA LYS A 80 3.57 -11.98 -19.95
C LYS A 80 2.39 -11.70 -20.87
N TYR A 81 2.21 -10.43 -21.24
CA TYR A 81 1.29 -10.04 -22.31
C TYR A 81 1.86 -10.56 -23.63
N LYS A 82 1.17 -11.51 -24.27
CA LYS A 82 1.57 -12.09 -25.55
C LYS A 82 0.99 -11.19 -26.64
N ASN A 83 1.84 -10.36 -27.26
CA ASN A 83 1.46 -9.58 -28.45
C ASN A 83 1.03 -10.56 -29.55
N ARG A 84 -0.24 -10.51 -29.97
CA ARG A 84 -0.70 -11.16 -31.19
C ARG A 84 -0.74 -10.08 -32.27
N LYS A 85 0.34 -10.00 -33.05
CA LYS A 85 0.38 -9.24 -34.31
C LYS A 85 -0.51 -10.01 -35.28
N THR A 86 -1.64 -9.44 -35.67
CA THR A 86 -2.45 -9.93 -36.78
C THR A 86 -2.17 -9.00 -37.94
N GLU A 87 -1.27 -9.42 -38.83
CA GLU A 87 -1.16 -8.88 -40.19
C GLU A 87 -2.36 -9.40 -40.99
N GLN A 88 -3.11 -8.48 -41.60
CA GLN A 88 -3.79 -8.67 -42.88
C GLN A 88 -3.54 -7.41 -43.70
#